data_AF-A0A9P6FBI6-F1
#
_entry.id   AF-A0A9P6FBI6-F1
#
_cell.length_a   1.000
_cell.length_b   1.000
_cell.length_c   1.000
_cell.angle_alpha   90.00
_cell.angle_beta   90.00
_cell.angle_gamma   90.00
#
_symmetry.space_group_name_H-M   'P 1'
#
loop_
_entity.id
_entity.type
_entity.pdbx_description
1 polymer ?
#
loop_
_entity_poly.entity_id
_entity_poly.type
_entity_poly.pdbx_seq_one_letter_code
_entity_poly.pdbx_strand_id
1 'polypeptide(L)'
;MTFKLSSLVLVSIATLMVVLSSDSSATAEAALPAWCVCGNDNDKTRRACQSVGAKWDGGSCGISTDTQNNSFWAACRLLTQQPRCWN
;
A
#
# COMPACT_ATOMS: atom_id res chain seq x y z
N MET A 1 17.12 45.27 -30.85
CA MET A 1 16.95 43.82 -31.11
C MET A 1 15.91 43.30 -30.15
N THR A 2 14.67 43.12 -30.62
CA THR A 2 13.50 42.81 -29.78
C THR A 2 13.27 41.30 -29.86
N PHE A 3 13.68 40.57 -28.82
CA PHE A 3 13.50 39.13 -28.73
C PHE A 3 12.03 38.81 -28.39
N LYS A 4 11.32 38.18 -29.34
CA LYS A 4 9.95 37.69 -29.21
C LYS A 4 9.93 36.49 -28.25
N LEU A 5 9.41 36.69 -27.04
CA LEU A 5 9.24 35.70 -25.97
C LEU A 5 7.99 34.79 -26.15
N SER A 6 7.42 34.69 -27.35
CA SER A 6 6.05 34.19 -27.51
C SER A 6 5.89 32.66 -27.68
N SER A 7 6.92 31.84 -27.47
CA SER A 7 6.85 30.39 -27.80
C SER A 7 7.07 29.40 -26.66
N LEU A 8 7.20 29.84 -25.40
CA LEU A 8 7.55 28.94 -24.29
C LEU A 8 6.38 28.50 -23.38
N VAL A 9 5.13 28.86 -23.69
CA VAL A 9 4.01 28.65 -22.75
C VAL A 9 3.19 27.37 -23.01
N LEU A 10 3.41 26.67 -24.12
CA LEU A 10 2.55 25.52 -24.50
C LEU A 10 3.10 24.13 -24.16
N VAL A 11 4.29 24.01 -23.56
CA VAL A 11 4.91 22.71 -23.21
C VAL A 11 5.07 22.58 -21.70
N SER A 12 4.00 22.75 -20.93
CA SER A 12 4.08 22.62 -19.46
C SER A 12 2.90 21.89 -18.81
N ILE A 13 1.89 21.48 -19.60
CA ILE A 13 0.66 20.88 -19.06
C ILE A 13 0.63 19.35 -19.28
N ALA A 14 1.49 18.80 -20.15
CA ALA A 14 1.50 17.36 -20.43
C ALA A 14 2.25 16.51 -19.39
N THR A 15 3.13 17.10 -18.57
CA THR A 15 4.00 16.33 -17.65
C THR A 15 3.36 16.07 -16.29
N LEU A 16 2.28 16.76 -15.91
CA LEU A 16 1.61 16.54 -14.62
C LEU A 16 0.65 15.34 -14.61
N MET A 17 0.26 14.78 -15.77
CA MET A 17 -0.68 13.65 -15.81
C MET A 17 -0.01 12.28 -15.66
N VAL A 18 1.32 12.19 -15.56
CA VAL A 18 2.03 10.90 -15.40
C VAL A 18 2.19 10.49 -13.93
N VAL A 19 2.02 11.40 -12.97
CA VAL A 19 2.30 11.11 -11.55
C VAL A 19 1.09 10.53 -10.81
N LEU A 20 -0.10 10.52 -11.41
CA LEU A 20 -1.35 10.08 -10.74
C LEU A 20 -1.85 8.70 -11.18
N SER A 21 -1.01 7.86 -11.78
CA SER A 21 -1.38 6.48 -12.14
C SER A 21 -0.39 5.44 -11.63
N SER A 22 0.31 5.76 -10.54
CA SER A 22 0.91 4.74 -9.67
C SER A 22 -0.05 4.34 -8.55
N ASP A 23 -1.34 4.20 -8.87
CA ASP A 23 -2.21 3.23 -8.21
C ASP A 23 -1.85 1.82 -8.73
N SER A 24 -0.55 1.53 -8.73
CA SER A 24 -0.08 0.17 -8.75
C SER A 24 -0.33 -0.33 -7.34
N SER A 25 -1.60 -0.69 -7.11
CA SER A 25 -2.00 -1.76 -6.20
C SER A 25 -1.24 -3.03 -6.61
N ALA A 26 0.08 -3.00 -6.46
CA ALA A 26 0.91 -4.17 -6.44
C ALA A 26 0.54 -4.85 -5.13
N THR A 27 -0.45 -5.74 -5.22
CA THR A 27 -0.48 -6.99 -4.46
C THR A 27 0.81 -7.74 -4.75
N ALA A 28 1.95 -7.17 -4.33
CA ALA A 28 3.19 -7.91 -4.20
C ALA A 28 2.95 -8.75 -2.96
N GLU A 29 2.49 -9.97 -3.18
CA GLU A 29 2.44 -11.01 -2.17
C GLU A 29 3.88 -11.16 -1.68
N ALA A 30 4.18 -10.56 -0.52
CA ALA A 30 5.52 -10.65 0.04
C ALA A 30 5.84 -12.13 0.29
N ALA A 31 7.02 -12.57 -0.14
CA ALA A 31 7.47 -13.93 0.11
C ALA A 31 7.46 -14.18 1.63
N LEU A 32 6.82 -15.26 2.06
CA LEU A 32 6.66 -15.59 3.47
C LEU A 32 7.99 -16.08 4.10
N PRO A 33 8.23 -15.82 5.40
CA PRO A 33 7.42 -15.03 6.32
C PRO A 33 7.43 -13.53 5.98
N ALA A 34 6.35 -12.82 6.27
CA ALA A 34 6.20 -11.41 5.96
C ALA A 34 5.58 -10.63 7.13
N TRP A 35 5.85 -9.33 7.20
CA TRP A 35 5.22 -8.38 8.10
C TRP A 35 4.16 -7.59 7.35
N CYS A 36 2.94 -7.54 7.89
CA CYS A 36 1.80 -6.92 7.25
C CYS A 36 1.10 -5.90 8.14
N VAL A 37 0.59 -4.82 7.53
CA VAL A 37 -0.23 -3.78 8.17
C VAL A 37 -1.55 -3.59 7.46
N CYS A 38 -2.57 -3.15 8.19
CA CYS A 38 -3.87 -2.78 7.66
C CYS A 38 -4.04 -1.28 7.58
N GLY A 39 -3.68 -0.70 6.43
CA GLY A 39 -3.62 0.74 6.26
C GLY A 39 -2.60 1.36 7.22
N ASN A 40 -2.93 2.54 7.75
CA ASN A 40 -2.07 3.29 8.68
C ASN A 40 -2.58 3.22 10.14
N ASP A 41 -3.48 2.29 10.44
CA ASP A 41 -4.16 2.17 11.73
C ASP A 41 -3.67 0.93 12.48
N ASN A 42 -2.91 1.16 13.55
CA ASN A 42 -2.34 0.10 14.37
C ASN A 42 -3.41 -0.72 15.10
N ASP A 43 -4.52 -0.10 15.51
CA ASP A 43 -5.60 -0.81 16.20
C ASP A 43 -6.30 -1.77 15.26
N LYS A 44 -6.58 -1.34 14.03
CA LYS A 44 -7.15 -2.20 12.99
C LYS A 44 -6.19 -3.32 12.60
N THR A 45 -4.91 -2.99 12.45
CA THR A 45 -3.88 -4.00 12.15
C THR A 45 -3.79 -5.04 13.26
N ARG A 46 -3.76 -4.62 14.51
CA ARG A 46 -3.77 -5.51 15.68
C ARG A 46 -4.99 -6.43 15.67
N ARG A 47 -6.19 -5.88 15.44
CA ARG A 47 -7.44 -6.67 15.38
C ARG A 47 -7.41 -7.69 14.25
N ALA A 48 -6.98 -7.29 13.05
CA ALA A 48 -6.83 -8.20 11.92
C ALA A 48 -5.81 -9.31 12.24
N CYS A 49 -4.66 -8.94 12.84
CA CYS A 49 -3.62 -9.89 13.20
C CYS A 49 -4.07 -10.94 14.22
N GLN A 50 -4.78 -10.49 15.26
CA GLN A 50 -5.36 -11.36 16.27
C GLN A 50 -6.43 -12.29 15.68
N SER A 51 -7.23 -11.79 14.72
CA SER A 51 -8.28 -12.61 14.08
C SER A 51 -7.74 -13.77 13.25
N VAL A 52 -6.49 -13.69 12.79
CA VAL A 52 -5.84 -14.72 11.96
C VAL A 52 -4.82 -15.55 12.73
N GLY A 53 -4.66 -15.31 14.04
CA GLY A 53 -3.72 -16.04 14.89
C GLY A 53 -2.25 -15.85 14.51
N ALA A 54 -1.90 -14.70 13.94
CA ALA A 54 -0.53 -14.36 13.55
C ALA A 54 0.22 -13.63 14.68
N LYS A 55 1.55 -13.42 14.51
CA LYS A 55 2.38 -12.79 15.54
C LYS A 55 2.31 -11.28 15.49
N TRP A 56 1.87 -10.64 16.56
CA TRP A 56 1.89 -9.17 16.68
C TRP A 56 3.22 -8.69 17.28
N ASP A 57 3.94 -7.77 16.63
CA ASP A 57 5.21 -7.20 17.14
C ASP A 57 5.07 -5.85 17.85
N GLY A 58 3.91 -5.20 17.76
CA GLY A 58 3.70 -3.86 18.32
C GLY A 58 3.30 -2.80 17.29
N GLY A 59 3.42 -3.10 15.99
CA GLY A 59 2.94 -2.23 14.91
C GLY A 59 2.55 -2.98 13.63
N SER A 60 2.95 -4.24 13.50
CA SER A 60 2.71 -5.06 12.32
C SER A 60 2.40 -6.51 12.70
N CYS A 61 1.85 -7.22 11.72
CA CYS A 61 1.45 -8.60 11.84
C CYS A 61 2.43 -9.51 11.11
N GLY A 62 3.16 -10.34 11.85
CA GLY A 62 4.04 -11.37 11.32
C GLY A 62 3.24 -12.57 10.82
N ILE A 63 3.11 -12.67 9.51
CA ILE A 63 2.45 -13.72 8.75
C ILE A 63 3.50 -14.76 8.35
N SER A 64 3.26 -16.03 8.67
CA SER A 64 4.20 -17.12 8.41
C SER A 64 3.71 -18.13 7.37
N THR A 65 2.42 -18.08 7.01
CA THR A 65 1.78 -19.04 6.10
C THR A 65 0.84 -18.34 5.12
N ASP A 66 0.62 -18.95 3.95
CA ASP A 66 -0.28 -18.41 2.93
C ASP A 66 -1.72 -18.31 3.45
N THR A 67 -2.14 -19.24 4.28
CA THR A 67 -3.46 -19.20 4.94
C THR A 67 -3.60 -17.95 5.81
N GLN A 68 -2.60 -17.65 6.64
CA GLN A 68 -2.61 -16.44 7.45
C GLN A 68 -2.60 -15.19 6.58
N ASN A 69 -1.83 -15.18 5.48
CA ASN A 69 -1.81 -14.07 4.54
C ASN A 69 -3.20 -13.83 3.95
N ASN A 70 -3.81 -14.84 3.34
CA ASN A 70 -5.12 -14.74 2.72
C ASN A 70 -6.21 -14.30 3.71
N SER A 71 -6.20 -14.86 4.92
CA SER A 71 -7.12 -14.46 5.99
C SER A 71 -6.87 -13.02 6.46
N PHE A 72 -5.60 -12.59 6.53
CA PHE A 72 -5.25 -11.23 6.95
C PHE A 72 -5.75 -10.22 5.92
N TRP A 73 -5.50 -10.48 4.64
CA TRP A 73 -5.98 -9.65 3.54
C TRP A 73 -7.52 -9.52 3.55
N ALA A 74 -8.24 -10.62 3.80
CA ALA A 74 -9.70 -10.59 3.94
C ALA A 74 -10.15 -9.76 5.16
N ALA A 75 -9.55 -9.99 6.34
CA ALA A 75 -9.86 -9.25 7.56
C ALA A 75 -9.62 -7.74 7.38
N CYS A 76 -8.55 -7.38 6.69
CA CYS A 76 -8.19 -6.00 6.39
C CYS A 76 -9.24 -5.29 5.53
N ARG A 77 -9.73 -5.96 4.49
CA ARG A 77 -10.79 -5.45 3.59
C ARG A 77 -12.11 -5.26 4.32
N LEU A 78 -12.47 -6.15 5.25
CA LEU A 78 -13.66 -5.99 6.10
C LEU A 78 -13.57 -4.76 7.01
N LEU A 79 -12.35 -4.35 7.37
CA LEU A 79 -12.07 -3.13 8.14
C LEU A 79 -11.90 -1.88 7.26
N THR A 80 -12.26 -1.99 5.97
CA THR A 80 -12.12 -0.96 4.93
C THR A 80 -10.69 -0.41 4.80
N GLN A 81 -9.68 -1.26 5.04
CA GLN A 81 -8.27 -0.93 4.87
C GLN A 81 -7.65 -1.73 3.73
N GLN A 82 -6.66 -1.14 3.07
CA GLN A 82 -5.79 -1.90 2.16
C GLN A 82 -4.62 -2.49 2.97
N PRO A 83 -4.42 -3.82 2.91
CA PRO A 83 -3.27 -4.46 3.53
C PRO A 83 -1.99 -4.10 2.77
N ARG A 84 -0.88 -3.96 3.50
CA ARG A 84 0.46 -3.79 2.95
C ARG A 84 1.40 -4.76 3.64
N CYS A 85 2.14 -5.54 2.88
CA CYS A 85 3.08 -6.52 3.42
C CYS A 85 4.49 -6.29 2.89
N TRP A 86 5.50 -6.65 3.68
CA TRP A 86 6.91 -6.65 3.31
C TRP A 86 7.61 -7.84 3.99
N ASN A 87 8.77 -8.25 3.49
CA ASN A 87 9.63 -9.25 4.13
C ASN A 87 10.91 -8.55 4.61
#